data_AF-A0A959LPZ2-F1
#
_entry.id   AF-A0A959LPZ2-F1
#
_cell.length_a   1.000
_cell.length_b   1.000
_cell.length_c   1.000
_cell.angle_alpha   90.00
_cell.angle_beta   90.00
_cell.angle_gamma   90.00
#
_symmetry.space_group_name_H-M   'P 1'
#
loop_
_entity.id
_entity.type
_entity.pdbx_description
1 polymer ?
#
loop_
_entity_poly.entity_id
_entity_poly.type
_entity_poly.pdbx_seq_one_letter_code
_entity_poly.pdbx_strand_id
1 'polypeptide(L)'
;MKILSLVSSMLLALTVSAQTIPQSRLADWSTAGYIDTLPTYTNTVNILNYGGSGNGTTPNDNAIINAITALGGAAGIIYFPAGDYLFNQQMVLNRDSVIIKGDGVSTRLLFDLSGSIIDAINIPGTMVFQTTDVAGSISKDDTILTLSSASSYDVGDHLLLSGNDSALIASPWAYNTVGQILKVVGKQGNDLTVSEKIRRNYSTDFKAGVSKLDPVKGVGIECLYIERIDSTSQQTNNIHFNRAAECWVVGVESNKSNFAHVAMSYSTHITVRGCYFHHAHSYGESGRAYGALLQYTSGDCLVENNIFEHLRHSMLVQAGANGNVISYNYSFDTHWDQAPLPSNSAGDMVCHGNYPYLNLFEGNIGQNIIVDDSHGINGPYNTFFRNRAELYGVFMNNNPASDSVNYVGNEITNTGASFGLYFLNGNGHLQHANNVKGSITPIGTGTLAEKSLYLTGPPGYWSNLDTFSSIGTPHVYNQGTLAAKRRAATNAKTDCRKNPKYVSIKQLSEVGKMQVYPNPIQDELNVVLSESKGAQYTIYTISGIGIKTGMLQNGSNSINCSALPVGWYTLSISSSDGKVYRQKLVKLSR
;
A
#
# COMPACT_ATOMS: atom_id res chain seq x y z
N MET A 1 -56.89 -17.93 43.60
CA MET A 1 -55.51 -18.41 43.38
C MET A 1 -55.12 -18.04 41.95
N LYS A 2 -54.40 -16.93 41.75
CA LYS A 2 -53.94 -16.45 40.44
C LYS A 2 -52.51 -16.93 40.24
N ILE A 3 -52.25 -17.75 39.22
CA ILE A 3 -50.89 -18.12 38.82
C ILE A 3 -50.48 -17.17 37.69
N LEU A 4 -49.55 -16.25 38.01
CA LEU A 4 -48.89 -15.37 37.05
C LEU A 4 -47.90 -16.21 36.22
N SER A 5 -48.02 -16.18 34.89
CA SER A 5 -46.97 -16.62 33.98
C SER A 5 -45.94 -15.51 33.83
N LEU A 6 -44.72 -15.73 34.30
CA LEU A 6 -43.58 -14.83 34.08
C LEU A 6 -42.98 -15.13 32.70
N VAL A 7 -43.21 -14.25 31.72
CA VAL A 7 -42.50 -14.28 30.43
C VAL A 7 -41.19 -13.55 30.63
N SER A 8 -40.07 -14.28 30.61
CA SER A 8 -38.73 -13.72 30.63
C SER A 8 -38.35 -13.28 29.22
N SER A 9 -38.40 -11.97 28.96
CA SER A 9 -37.89 -11.36 27.73
C SER A 9 -36.36 -11.30 27.79
N MET A 10 -35.70 -12.28 27.18
CA MET A 10 -34.25 -12.30 27.03
C MET A 10 -33.86 -11.31 25.91
N LEU A 11 -33.52 -10.07 26.27
CA LEU A 11 -32.92 -9.11 25.33
C LEU A 11 -31.51 -9.61 24.95
N LEU A 12 -31.37 -10.17 23.75
CA LEU A 12 -30.07 -10.37 23.12
C LEU A 12 -29.56 -8.99 22.68
N ALA A 13 -28.65 -8.40 23.44
CA ALA A 13 -27.89 -7.24 23.00
C ALA A 13 -26.85 -7.70 21.98
N LEU A 14 -27.23 -7.73 20.70
CA LEU A 14 -26.28 -7.85 19.59
C LEU A 14 -25.50 -6.53 19.52
N THR A 15 -24.27 -6.52 20.03
CA THR A 15 -23.33 -5.43 19.75
C THR A 15 -22.87 -5.56 18.31
N VAL A 16 -23.61 -4.96 17.38
CA VAL A 16 -23.12 -4.74 16.03
C VAL A 16 -22.10 -3.60 16.12
N SER A 17 -20.81 -3.91 16.08
CA SER A 17 -19.79 -2.89 15.84
C SER A 17 -19.94 -2.43 14.40
N ALA A 18 -20.67 -1.33 14.20
CA ALA A 18 -20.65 -0.63 12.92
C ALA A 18 -19.24 -0.09 12.68
N GLN A 19 -18.70 -0.34 11.49
CA GLN A 19 -17.47 0.29 11.01
C GLN A 19 -17.59 1.81 11.02
N THR A 20 -16.49 2.50 11.35
CA THR A 20 -16.47 3.98 11.47
C THR A 20 -16.84 4.66 10.14
N ILE A 21 -16.32 4.16 9.02
CA ILE A 21 -16.64 4.67 7.68
C ILE A 21 -17.66 3.72 7.03
N PRO A 22 -18.84 4.17 6.59
CA PRO A 22 -19.84 3.32 5.95
C PRO A 22 -19.29 2.59 4.72
N GLN A 23 -19.69 1.33 4.53
CA GLN A 23 -19.16 0.48 3.45
C GLN A 23 -19.40 1.06 2.05
N SER A 24 -20.50 1.79 1.87
CA SER A 24 -20.84 2.49 0.63
C SER A 24 -19.81 3.56 0.22
N ARG A 25 -18.95 3.98 1.15
CA ARG A 25 -17.89 5.00 0.94
C ARG A 25 -16.50 4.40 0.88
N LEU A 26 -16.39 3.07 0.82
CA LEU A 26 -15.13 2.35 0.75
C LEU A 26 -15.04 1.56 -0.55
N ALA A 27 -13.80 1.33 -1.00
CA ALA A 27 -13.46 0.30 -1.98
C ALA A 27 -12.78 -0.87 -1.25
N ASP A 28 -12.65 -2.00 -1.94
CA ASP A 28 -11.74 -3.05 -1.48
C ASP A 28 -10.31 -2.66 -1.85
N TRP A 29 -9.50 -2.31 -0.85
CA TRP A 29 -8.09 -1.96 -1.02
C TRP A 29 -7.14 -3.09 -0.63
N SER A 30 -7.67 -4.23 -0.18
CA SER A 30 -6.85 -5.33 0.36
C SER A 30 -5.94 -5.98 -0.68
N THR A 31 -6.20 -5.73 -1.97
CA THR A 31 -5.46 -6.24 -3.13
C THR A 31 -4.56 -5.20 -3.80
N ALA A 32 -4.40 -4.02 -3.21
CA ALA A 32 -3.58 -2.97 -3.80
C ALA A 32 -2.10 -3.35 -3.90
N GLY A 33 -1.47 -2.98 -5.01
CA GLY A 33 -0.11 -3.36 -5.36
C GLY A 33 -0.07 -4.73 -6.03
N TYR A 34 1.15 -5.27 -6.14
CA TYR A 34 1.37 -6.64 -6.56
C TYR A 34 0.72 -7.59 -5.55
N ILE A 35 -0.24 -8.41 -6.01
CA ILE A 35 -1.13 -9.22 -5.15
C ILE A 35 -0.36 -10.29 -4.35
N ASP A 36 0.70 -10.84 -4.95
CA ASP A 36 1.46 -11.96 -4.39
C ASP A 36 2.79 -11.51 -3.77
N THR A 37 3.64 -12.48 -3.47
CA THR A 37 5.05 -12.22 -3.17
C THR A 37 5.76 -11.77 -4.44
N LEU A 38 6.49 -10.64 -4.41
CA LEU A 38 7.22 -10.17 -5.58
C LEU A 38 8.18 -11.27 -6.08
N PRO A 39 8.13 -11.65 -7.37
CA PRO A 39 8.77 -12.86 -7.88
C PRO A 39 10.27 -12.66 -8.09
N THR A 40 11.10 -13.62 -7.70
CA THR A 40 12.54 -13.61 -8.01
C THR A 40 12.82 -14.62 -9.11
N TYR A 41 13.31 -14.14 -10.25
CA TYR A 41 13.70 -15.01 -11.36
C TYR A 41 15.10 -15.58 -11.14
N THR A 42 15.31 -16.82 -11.62
CA THR A 42 16.60 -17.52 -11.51
C THR A 42 17.54 -17.18 -12.66
N ASN A 43 17.00 -16.87 -13.84
CA ASN A 43 17.77 -16.44 -14.99
C ASN A 43 18.31 -15.03 -14.75
N THR A 44 19.63 -14.86 -14.70
CA THR A 44 20.27 -13.57 -14.47
C THR A 44 21.34 -13.32 -15.52
N VAL A 45 21.22 -12.17 -16.18
CA VAL A 45 22.14 -11.65 -17.19
C VAL A 45 22.85 -10.44 -16.60
N ASN A 46 24.18 -10.48 -16.50
CA ASN A 46 24.98 -9.33 -16.09
C ASN A 46 25.18 -8.38 -17.28
N ILE A 47 24.82 -7.11 -17.13
CA ILE A 47 24.91 -6.08 -18.18
C ILE A 47 26.31 -5.97 -18.79
N LEU A 48 27.36 -6.22 -18.01
CA LEU A 48 28.76 -6.16 -18.45
C LEU A 48 29.07 -7.19 -19.54
N ASN A 49 28.38 -8.34 -19.54
CA ASN A 49 28.57 -9.39 -20.54
C ASN A 49 27.95 -9.04 -21.91
N TYR A 50 27.20 -7.94 -21.98
CA TYR A 50 26.44 -7.53 -23.17
C TYR A 50 26.84 -6.13 -23.66
N GLY A 51 28.03 -5.67 -23.26
CA GLY A 51 28.60 -4.39 -23.66
C GLY A 51 28.37 -3.25 -22.65
N GLY A 52 27.84 -3.56 -21.46
CA GLY A 52 27.63 -2.57 -20.41
C GLY A 52 28.95 -2.07 -19.81
N SER A 53 28.98 -0.79 -19.42
CA SER A 53 30.11 -0.12 -18.80
C SER A 53 29.63 0.82 -17.70
N GLY A 54 30.06 0.56 -16.47
CA GLY A 54 29.75 1.34 -15.27
C GLY A 54 30.72 2.50 -15.00
N ASN A 55 31.28 3.11 -16.05
CA ASN A 55 32.33 4.14 -15.95
C ASN A 55 31.81 5.59 -16.02
N GLY A 56 30.50 5.79 -16.13
CA GLY A 56 29.83 7.09 -16.19
C GLY A 56 29.97 7.85 -17.50
N THR A 57 30.65 7.29 -18.51
CA THR A 57 30.98 8.00 -19.76
C THR A 57 30.65 7.23 -21.02
N THR A 58 30.68 5.89 -20.97
CA THR A 58 30.29 5.03 -22.09
C THR A 58 28.78 4.82 -22.09
N PRO A 59 28.06 5.12 -23.18
CA PRO A 59 26.62 4.89 -23.24
C PRO A 59 26.25 3.40 -23.21
N ASN A 60 25.23 3.06 -22.45
CA ASN A 60 24.77 1.68 -22.20
C ASN A 60 23.50 1.32 -22.99
N ASP A 61 23.08 2.16 -23.95
CA ASP A 61 21.82 2.01 -24.69
C ASP A 61 21.75 0.69 -25.46
N ASN A 62 22.84 0.30 -26.13
CA ASN A 62 22.91 -1.01 -26.81
C ASN A 62 23.07 -2.17 -25.84
N ALA A 63 23.73 -1.94 -24.69
CA ALA A 63 23.97 -2.99 -23.71
C ALA A 63 22.66 -3.50 -23.10
N ILE A 64 21.74 -2.60 -22.77
CA ILE A 64 20.44 -2.99 -22.22
C ILE A 64 19.59 -3.76 -23.25
N ILE A 65 19.62 -3.35 -24.53
CA ILE A 65 18.92 -4.07 -25.61
C ILE A 65 19.49 -5.49 -25.76
N ASN A 66 20.81 -5.63 -25.78
CA ASN A 66 21.48 -6.91 -25.88
C ASN A 66 21.18 -7.81 -24.68
N ALA A 67 21.19 -7.25 -23.47
CA ALA A 67 20.85 -7.98 -22.25
C ALA A 67 19.40 -8.47 -22.22
N ILE A 68 18.43 -7.64 -22.63
CA ILE A 68 17.01 -8.05 -22.77
C ILE A 68 16.86 -9.16 -23.81
N THR A 69 17.57 -9.04 -24.95
CA THR A 69 17.56 -10.05 -26.02
C THR A 69 18.11 -11.38 -25.51
N ALA A 70 19.17 -11.33 -24.68
CA ALA A 70 19.81 -12.52 -24.12
C ALA A 70 18.93 -13.32 -23.16
N LEU A 71 17.89 -12.71 -22.58
CA LEU A 71 16.87 -13.45 -21.82
C LEU A 71 16.03 -14.38 -22.72
N GLY A 72 16.09 -14.22 -24.05
CA GLY A 72 15.59 -15.19 -25.03
C GLY A 72 14.09 -15.45 -24.98
N GLY A 73 13.31 -14.50 -24.45
CA GLY A 73 11.88 -14.71 -24.23
C GLY A 73 11.51 -14.99 -22.77
N ALA A 74 12.42 -15.55 -21.98
CA ALA A 74 12.15 -15.99 -20.61
C ALA A 74 12.12 -14.84 -19.60
N ALA A 75 11.47 -15.08 -18.47
CA ALA A 75 11.55 -14.23 -17.28
C ALA A 75 13.00 -14.17 -16.78
N GLY A 76 13.47 -12.99 -16.35
CA GLY A 76 14.84 -12.85 -15.89
C GLY A 76 15.22 -11.51 -15.30
N ILE A 77 16.41 -11.48 -14.72
CA ILE A 77 17.03 -10.32 -14.09
C ILE A 77 18.17 -9.83 -15.00
N ILE A 78 18.16 -8.55 -15.32
CA ILE A 78 19.32 -7.84 -15.85
C ILE A 78 20.00 -7.19 -14.65
N TYR A 79 21.14 -7.75 -14.28
CA TYR A 79 21.93 -7.32 -13.14
C TYR A 79 22.95 -6.27 -13.57
N PHE A 80 22.93 -5.15 -12.84
CA PHE A 80 23.88 -4.06 -12.93
C PHE A 80 24.75 -4.08 -11.67
N PRO A 81 26.04 -4.44 -11.76
CA PRO A 81 26.97 -4.27 -10.67
C PRO A 81 27.14 -2.79 -10.28
N ALA A 82 27.68 -2.50 -9.10
CA ALA A 82 28.09 -1.14 -8.73
C ALA A 82 28.87 -0.42 -9.84
N GLY A 83 28.52 0.84 -10.10
CA GLY A 83 29.07 1.66 -11.19
C GLY A 83 28.08 2.71 -11.68
N ASP A 84 28.58 3.62 -12.52
CA ASP A 84 27.82 4.69 -13.15
C ASP A 84 27.51 4.30 -14.61
N TYR A 85 26.25 4.12 -14.97
CA TYR A 85 25.81 3.68 -16.30
C TYR A 85 25.10 4.83 -17.02
N LEU A 86 25.79 5.44 -17.98
CA LEU A 86 25.24 6.50 -18.82
C LEU A 86 24.25 5.92 -19.84
N PHE A 87 23.10 6.57 -20.01
CA PHE A 87 22.13 6.35 -21.07
C PHE A 87 21.88 7.67 -21.80
N ASN A 88 21.99 7.64 -23.13
CA ASN A 88 21.67 8.77 -23.99
C ASN A 88 20.35 8.57 -24.75
N GLN A 89 19.69 7.43 -24.57
CA GLN A 89 18.38 7.11 -25.12
C GLN A 89 17.43 6.61 -24.02
N GLN A 90 16.13 6.63 -24.30
CA GLN A 90 15.12 6.06 -23.41
C GLN A 90 15.37 4.55 -23.23
N MET A 91 15.31 4.09 -21.99
CA MET A 91 15.24 2.67 -21.67
C MET A 91 13.80 2.19 -21.79
N VAL A 92 13.53 1.28 -22.72
CA VAL A 92 12.20 0.71 -22.94
C VAL A 92 12.14 -0.73 -22.43
N LEU A 93 11.29 -0.99 -21.44
CA LEU A 93 11.01 -2.31 -20.88
C LEU A 93 9.62 -2.77 -21.34
N ASN A 94 9.51 -3.17 -22.61
CA ASN A 94 8.26 -3.56 -23.27
C ASN A 94 8.00 -5.07 -23.26
N ARG A 95 8.63 -5.81 -22.35
CA ARG A 95 8.51 -7.27 -22.25
C ARG A 95 8.16 -7.68 -20.84
N ASP A 96 7.29 -8.68 -20.74
CA ASP A 96 6.88 -9.24 -19.47
C ASP A 96 8.08 -9.83 -18.70
N SER A 97 7.99 -9.77 -17.37
CA SER A 97 8.86 -10.51 -16.45
C SER A 97 10.35 -10.15 -16.57
N VAL A 98 10.66 -8.89 -16.85
CA VAL A 98 12.04 -8.35 -16.86
C VAL A 98 12.29 -7.52 -15.60
N ILE A 99 13.32 -7.87 -14.84
CA ILE A 99 13.76 -7.11 -13.67
C ILE A 99 15.09 -6.42 -13.99
N ILE A 100 15.17 -5.11 -13.76
CA ILE A 100 16.44 -4.40 -13.68
C ILE A 100 16.83 -4.31 -12.21
N LYS A 101 18.03 -4.80 -11.86
CA LYS A 101 18.48 -4.88 -10.47
C LYS A 101 19.91 -4.39 -10.29
N GLY A 102 20.14 -3.52 -9.30
CA GLY A 102 21.46 -3.06 -8.90
C GLY A 102 21.95 -3.56 -7.53
N ASP A 103 23.12 -3.06 -7.13
CA ASP A 103 23.76 -3.22 -5.81
C ASP A 103 23.41 -2.05 -4.85
N GLY A 104 22.15 -1.63 -4.85
CA GLY A 104 21.70 -0.43 -4.14
C GLY A 104 22.16 0.85 -4.82
N VAL A 105 22.28 1.94 -4.06
CA VAL A 105 22.63 3.28 -4.59
C VAL A 105 24.03 3.36 -5.21
N SER A 106 24.86 2.32 -5.05
CA SER A 106 26.16 2.19 -5.72
C SER A 106 26.04 1.87 -7.21
N THR A 107 24.88 1.42 -7.67
CA THR A 107 24.53 1.25 -9.09
C THR A 107 23.72 2.46 -9.53
N ARG A 108 24.30 3.31 -10.39
CA ARG A 108 23.71 4.59 -10.79
C ARG A 108 23.36 4.58 -12.27
N LEU A 109 22.08 4.66 -12.60
CA LEU A 109 21.61 4.85 -13.97
C LEU A 109 21.49 6.36 -14.23
N LEU A 110 22.31 6.86 -15.14
CA LEU A 110 22.46 8.28 -15.44
C LEU A 110 21.83 8.57 -16.80
N PHE A 111 20.70 9.26 -16.82
CA PHE A 111 20.00 9.60 -18.07
C PHE A 111 20.32 11.03 -18.47
N ASP A 112 21.08 11.18 -19.56
CA ASP A 112 21.30 12.45 -20.26
C ASP A 112 20.72 12.33 -21.67
N LEU A 113 19.44 12.68 -21.79
CA LEU A 113 18.67 12.53 -23.03
C LEU A 113 18.73 13.79 -23.90
N SER A 114 19.71 14.68 -23.67
CA SER A 114 19.92 15.91 -24.43
C SER A 114 18.68 16.83 -24.50
N GLY A 115 17.86 16.85 -23.45
CA GLY A 115 16.63 17.66 -23.38
C GLY A 115 15.48 17.11 -24.22
N SER A 116 15.59 15.87 -24.71
CA SER A 116 14.54 15.21 -25.49
C SER A 116 13.26 15.01 -24.65
N ILE A 117 12.10 15.24 -25.28
CA ILE A 117 10.78 15.09 -24.63
C ILE A 117 10.36 13.62 -24.57
N ILE A 118 11.14 12.84 -23.81
CA ILE A 118 10.95 11.41 -23.59
C ILE A 118 11.20 11.08 -22.11
N ASP A 119 10.49 10.08 -21.60
CA ASP A 119 10.73 9.51 -20.27
C ASP A 119 12.08 8.78 -20.23
N ALA A 120 12.71 8.69 -19.06
CA ALA A 120 13.97 7.96 -18.91
C ALA A 120 13.78 6.44 -19.02
N ILE A 121 12.89 5.87 -18.21
CA ILE A 121 12.49 4.46 -18.26
C ILE A 121 11.00 4.38 -18.55
N ASN A 122 10.64 3.72 -19.65
CA ASN A 122 9.26 3.54 -20.07
C ASN A 122 8.89 2.05 -20.09
N ILE A 123 7.72 1.73 -19.52
CA ILE A 123 7.13 0.39 -19.50
C ILE A 123 5.80 0.47 -20.28
N PRO A 124 5.83 0.32 -21.62
CA PRO A 124 4.67 0.58 -22.46
C PRO A 124 3.89 -0.70 -22.80
N GLY A 125 2.68 -0.83 -22.27
CA GLY A 125 1.67 -1.74 -22.81
C GLY A 125 0.84 -1.10 -23.92
N THR A 126 -0.10 -1.88 -24.47
CA THR A 126 -0.93 -1.45 -25.59
C THR A 126 -2.42 -1.49 -25.24
N MET A 127 -3.24 -0.86 -26.07
CA MET A 127 -4.70 -0.85 -25.93
C MET A 127 -5.34 -0.89 -27.30
N VAL A 128 -6.40 -1.68 -27.44
CA VAL A 128 -7.24 -1.72 -28.64
C VAL A 128 -8.42 -0.78 -28.41
N PHE A 129 -8.49 0.33 -29.14
CA PHE A 129 -9.56 1.34 -29.06
C PHE A 129 -10.89 0.90 -29.70
N GLN A 130 -11.16 -0.41 -29.70
CA GLN A 130 -12.46 -0.94 -30.04
C GLN A 130 -13.25 -1.13 -28.74
N THR A 131 -14.32 -0.37 -28.59
CA THR A 131 -15.18 -0.43 -27.41
C THR A 131 -16.36 -1.36 -27.67
N THR A 132 -16.60 -2.29 -26.77
CA THR A 132 -17.85 -3.06 -26.73
C THR A 132 -18.74 -2.48 -25.64
N ASP A 133 -19.98 -2.14 -25.99
CA ASP A 133 -20.94 -1.57 -25.06
C ASP A 133 -21.27 -2.54 -23.93
N VAL A 134 -21.35 -2.00 -22.70
CA VAL A 134 -21.96 -2.69 -21.57
C VAL A 134 -23.48 -2.65 -21.73
N ALA A 135 -24.14 -3.79 -21.53
CA ALA A 135 -25.58 -3.90 -21.57
C ALA A 135 -26.20 -3.44 -20.24
N GLY A 136 -26.90 -2.30 -20.26
CA GLY A 136 -27.64 -1.80 -19.10
C GLY A 136 -26.79 -1.02 -18.09
N SER A 137 -27.28 -0.91 -16.86
CA SER A 137 -26.60 -0.24 -15.76
C SER A 137 -25.71 -1.19 -14.98
N ILE A 138 -24.62 -0.67 -14.40
CA ILE A 138 -23.77 -1.41 -13.45
C ILE A 138 -23.92 -0.77 -12.06
N SER A 139 -24.00 -1.59 -11.02
CA SER A 139 -23.97 -1.12 -9.63
C SER A 139 -22.56 -1.19 -9.05
N LYS A 140 -22.25 -0.28 -8.12
CA LYS A 140 -21.04 -0.38 -7.30
C LYS A 140 -21.04 -1.73 -6.56
N ASP A 141 -19.86 -2.33 -6.47
CA ASP A 141 -19.54 -3.63 -5.86
C ASP A 141 -20.01 -4.85 -6.65
N ASP A 142 -20.59 -4.66 -7.84
CA ASP A 142 -20.82 -5.74 -8.80
C ASP A 142 -19.48 -6.36 -9.26
N THR A 143 -19.54 -7.63 -9.65
CA THR A 143 -18.41 -8.40 -10.20
C THR A 143 -18.75 -9.03 -11.55
N ILE A 144 -19.93 -8.72 -12.09
CA ILE A 144 -20.41 -9.23 -13.38
C ILE A 144 -20.62 -8.04 -14.31
N LEU A 145 -20.02 -8.10 -15.49
CA LEU A 145 -20.21 -7.18 -16.60
C LEU A 145 -20.92 -7.90 -17.75
N THR A 146 -22.18 -7.55 -17.99
CA THR A 146 -22.90 -8.02 -19.18
C THR A 146 -22.57 -7.13 -20.36
N LEU A 147 -22.01 -7.70 -21.43
CA LEU A 147 -21.70 -6.98 -22.67
C LEU A 147 -22.77 -7.17 -23.75
N SER A 148 -22.82 -6.26 -24.71
CA SER A 148 -23.63 -6.45 -25.93
C SER A 148 -23.17 -7.68 -26.74
N SER A 149 -21.86 -7.97 -26.77
CA SER A 149 -21.26 -9.20 -27.30
C SER A 149 -19.90 -9.47 -26.63
N ALA A 150 -19.78 -10.55 -25.86
CA ALA A 150 -18.50 -10.91 -25.23
C ALA A 150 -17.61 -11.83 -26.10
N SER A 151 -17.91 -11.96 -27.40
CA SER A 151 -17.23 -12.90 -28.31
C SER A 151 -15.72 -12.67 -28.44
N SER A 152 -15.24 -11.43 -28.29
CA SER A 152 -13.82 -11.05 -28.43
C SER A 152 -13.01 -11.05 -27.12
N TYR A 153 -13.63 -11.48 -26.01
CA TYR A 153 -13.04 -11.42 -24.67
C TYR A 153 -12.93 -12.82 -24.07
N ASP A 154 -11.85 -13.11 -23.38
CA ASP A 154 -11.57 -14.40 -22.74
C ASP A 154 -11.09 -14.20 -21.30
N VAL A 155 -11.12 -15.29 -20.52
CA VAL A 155 -10.56 -15.30 -19.16
C VAL A 155 -9.07 -14.98 -19.22
N GLY A 156 -8.63 -14.04 -18.37
CA GLY A 156 -7.27 -13.53 -18.32
C GLY A 156 -7.09 -12.17 -19.01
N ASP A 157 -8.07 -11.71 -19.80
CA ASP A 157 -8.03 -10.39 -20.42
C ASP A 157 -8.06 -9.27 -19.38
N HIS A 158 -7.31 -8.20 -19.64
CA HIS A 158 -7.46 -6.93 -18.95
C HIS A 158 -8.36 -6.00 -19.77
N LEU A 159 -9.28 -5.34 -19.09
CA LEU A 159 -10.27 -4.46 -19.68
C LEU A 159 -10.12 -3.07 -19.07
N LEU A 160 -10.23 -2.03 -19.90
CA LEU A 160 -10.57 -0.69 -19.43
C LEU A 160 -12.09 -0.53 -19.53
N LEU A 161 -12.77 -0.44 -18.39
CA LEU A 161 -14.17 -0.03 -18.29
C LEU A 161 -14.23 1.50 -18.21
N SER A 162 -14.79 2.17 -19.21
CA SER A 162 -14.98 3.62 -19.23
C SER A 162 -16.25 3.99 -20.01
N GLY A 163 -16.52 5.27 -20.19
CA GLY A 163 -17.70 5.75 -20.90
C GLY A 163 -17.63 7.26 -21.12
N ASN A 164 -18.76 7.88 -21.44
CA ASN A 164 -18.85 9.32 -21.64
C ASN A 164 -18.78 10.08 -20.31
N ASP A 165 -17.57 10.53 -19.96
CA ASP A 165 -17.28 11.27 -18.72
C ASP A 165 -17.23 12.79 -18.89
N SER A 166 -17.68 13.32 -20.04
CA SER A 166 -17.65 14.75 -20.33
C SER A 166 -18.40 15.63 -19.32
N ALA A 167 -19.36 15.06 -18.58
CA ALA A 167 -20.06 15.74 -17.49
C ALA A 167 -19.27 15.75 -16.14
N LEU A 168 -18.20 14.96 -16.03
CA LEU A 168 -17.39 14.79 -14.81
C LEU A 168 -16.01 15.45 -14.93
N ILE A 169 -15.49 15.57 -16.16
CA ILE A 169 -14.15 16.05 -16.45
C ILE A 169 -14.18 17.51 -16.88
N ALA A 170 -13.32 18.33 -16.28
CA ALA A 170 -13.17 19.74 -16.64
C ALA A 170 -12.11 19.96 -17.74
N SER A 171 -11.07 19.12 -17.77
CA SER A 171 -9.93 19.30 -18.67
C SER A 171 -9.96 18.34 -19.86
N PRO A 172 -9.87 18.82 -21.11
CA PRO A 172 -9.95 17.94 -22.29
C PRO A 172 -8.90 16.82 -22.36
N TRP A 173 -7.73 17.04 -21.74
CA TRP A 173 -6.66 16.04 -21.67
C TRP A 173 -7.03 14.83 -20.80
N ALA A 174 -8.09 14.91 -20.00
CA ALA A 174 -8.57 13.86 -19.11
C ALA A 174 -9.88 13.20 -19.56
N TYR A 175 -10.37 13.46 -20.77
CA TYR A 175 -11.58 12.77 -21.26
C TYR A 175 -11.38 11.26 -21.37
N ASN A 176 -12.45 10.52 -21.08
CA ASN A 176 -12.53 9.05 -21.05
C ASN A 176 -11.63 8.38 -20.00
N THR A 177 -11.27 9.10 -18.93
CA THR A 177 -10.40 8.60 -17.86
C THR A 177 -11.17 8.21 -16.60
N VAL A 178 -12.44 8.59 -16.47
CA VAL A 178 -13.29 8.11 -15.38
C VAL A 178 -13.75 6.68 -15.68
N GLY A 179 -13.00 5.71 -15.15
CA GLY A 179 -13.19 4.30 -15.43
C GLY A 179 -12.58 3.39 -14.37
N GLN A 180 -12.35 2.14 -14.73
CA GLN A 180 -11.64 1.15 -13.92
C GLN A 180 -10.93 0.13 -14.82
N ILE A 181 -9.75 -0.33 -14.42
CA ILE A 181 -9.09 -1.49 -15.05
C ILE A 181 -9.56 -2.75 -14.34
N LEU A 182 -9.96 -3.76 -15.10
CA LEU A 182 -10.56 -5.00 -14.60
C LEU A 182 -9.90 -6.22 -15.26
N LYS A 183 -9.75 -7.33 -14.54
CA LYS A 183 -9.29 -8.60 -15.11
C LYS A 183 -10.41 -9.62 -15.17
N VAL A 184 -10.61 -10.24 -16.33
CA VAL A 184 -11.65 -11.25 -16.55
C VAL A 184 -11.24 -12.55 -15.89
N VAL A 185 -12.05 -13.07 -14.97
CA VAL A 185 -11.83 -14.34 -14.27
C VAL A 185 -12.87 -15.41 -14.62
N GLY A 186 -13.96 -15.03 -15.29
CA GLY A 186 -14.99 -15.95 -15.76
C GLY A 186 -15.74 -15.39 -16.97
N LYS A 187 -16.30 -16.27 -17.79
CA LYS A 187 -17.13 -15.91 -18.94
C LYS A 187 -18.27 -16.92 -19.11
N GLN A 188 -19.50 -16.41 -19.22
CA GLN A 188 -20.69 -17.19 -19.54
C GLN A 188 -21.55 -16.43 -20.54
N GLY A 189 -21.56 -16.87 -21.80
CA GLY A 189 -22.25 -16.12 -22.86
C GLY A 189 -21.69 -14.71 -23.00
N ASN A 190 -22.52 -13.70 -22.73
CA ASN A 190 -22.15 -12.28 -22.75
C ASN A 190 -21.75 -11.72 -21.39
N ASP A 191 -21.85 -12.51 -20.31
CA ASP A 191 -21.49 -12.11 -18.97
C ASP A 191 -20.01 -12.41 -18.71
N LEU A 192 -19.26 -11.38 -18.33
CA LEU A 192 -17.88 -11.49 -17.86
C LEU A 192 -17.85 -11.33 -16.34
N THR A 193 -17.27 -12.29 -15.63
CA THR A 193 -16.93 -12.14 -14.22
C THR A 193 -15.55 -11.51 -14.11
N VAL A 194 -15.40 -10.48 -13.28
CA VAL A 194 -14.13 -9.75 -13.05
C VAL A 194 -13.60 -9.96 -11.63
N SER A 195 -12.28 -9.87 -11.44
CA SER A 195 -11.66 -10.05 -10.11
C SER A 195 -11.89 -8.88 -9.17
N GLU A 196 -11.86 -7.65 -9.68
CA GLU A 196 -12.03 -6.44 -8.88
C GLU A 196 -13.52 -6.07 -8.80
N LYS A 197 -13.98 -5.70 -7.61
CA LYS A 197 -15.31 -5.08 -7.44
C LYS A 197 -15.38 -3.76 -8.19
N ILE A 198 -16.47 -3.54 -8.90
CA ILE A 198 -16.69 -2.31 -9.68
C ILE A 198 -16.92 -1.13 -8.73
N ARG A 199 -16.16 -0.05 -8.88
CA ARG A 199 -16.04 1.00 -7.83
C ARG A 199 -17.09 2.09 -7.88
N ARG A 200 -17.92 2.13 -8.92
CA ARG A 200 -18.99 3.12 -9.06
C ARG A 200 -20.19 2.57 -9.79
N ASN A 201 -21.32 3.26 -9.63
CA ASN A 201 -22.49 3.04 -10.47
C ASN A 201 -22.23 3.60 -11.87
N TYR A 202 -22.65 2.85 -12.89
CA TYR A 202 -22.69 3.30 -14.28
C TYR A 202 -24.15 3.27 -14.74
N SER A 203 -24.73 4.46 -15.00
CA SER A 203 -26.05 4.55 -15.61
C SER A 203 -25.95 4.27 -17.11
N THR A 204 -27.08 3.94 -17.75
CA THR A 204 -27.16 3.78 -19.22
C THR A 204 -26.75 5.06 -19.96
N ASP A 205 -27.03 6.23 -19.38
CA ASP A 205 -26.67 7.54 -19.96
C ASP A 205 -25.16 7.81 -19.98
N PHE A 206 -24.41 7.16 -19.07
CA PHE A 206 -22.94 7.22 -19.08
C PHE A 206 -22.34 6.47 -20.29
N LYS A 207 -23.14 5.63 -20.98
CA LYS A 207 -22.71 4.86 -22.16
C LYS A 207 -21.42 4.08 -21.89
N ALA A 208 -21.44 3.29 -20.83
CA ALA A 208 -20.29 2.51 -20.43
C ALA A 208 -19.95 1.45 -21.48
N GLY A 209 -18.66 1.21 -21.69
CA GLY A 209 -18.13 0.21 -22.58
C GLY A 209 -16.76 -0.28 -22.11
N VAL A 210 -16.30 -1.37 -22.71
CA VAL A 210 -15.00 -1.97 -22.38
C VAL A 210 -14.08 -2.02 -23.60
N SER A 211 -12.82 -1.66 -23.40
CA SER A 211 -11.73 -1.79 -24.37
C SER A 211 -10.69 -2.77 -23.85
N LYS A 212 -10.10 -3.59 -24.74
CA LYS A 212 -9.04 -4.54 -24.36
C LYS A 212 -7.74 -3.79 -24.10
N LEU A 213 -7.18 -4.02 -22.91
CA LEU A 213 -5.87 -3.56 -22.48
C LEU A 213 -4.91 -4.74 -22.56
N ASP A 214 -3.75 -4.55 -23.20
CA ASP A 214 -2.67 -5.53 -23.22
C ASP A 214 -1.48 -4.97 -22.43
N PRO A 215 -1.49 -5.15 -21.10
CA PRO A 215 -0.49 -4.54 -20.25
C PRO A 215 0.82 -5.32 -20.30
N VAL A 216 1.95 -4.59 -20.23
CA VAL A 216 3.24 -5.22 -19.86
C VAL A 216 3.19 -5.59 -18.38
N LYS A 217 3.58 -6.83 -18.07
CA LYS A 217 3.44 -7.41 -16.71
C LYS A 217 4.75 -7.83 -16.08
N GLY A 218 4.80 -7.79 -14.75
CA GLY A 218 5.91 -8.40 -14.00
C GLY A 218 7.27 -7.70 -14.19
N VAL A 219 7.27 -6.43 -14.59
CA VAL A 219 8.49 -5.62 -14.72
C VAL A 219 8.88 -5.05 -13.37
N GLY A 220 10.15 -5.23 -13.01
CA GLY A 220 10.71 -4.77 -11.73
C GLY A 220 11.88 -3.82 -11.91
N ILE A 221 11.94 -2.77 -11.10
CA ILE A 221 13.12 -1.91 -10.94
C ILE A 221 13.55 -1.98 -9.48
N GLU A 222 14.74 -2.51 -9.22
CA GLU A 222 15.17 -2.89 -7.88
C GLU A 222 16.56 -2.35 -7.52
N CYS A 223 16.68 -1.79 -6.31
CA CYS A 223 17.97 -1.58 -5.65
C CYS A 223 19.00 -0.84 -6.49
N LEU A 224 18.65 0.35 -6.96
CA LEU A 224 19.54 1.16 -7.77
C LEU A 224 19.23 2.65 -7.59
N TYR A 225 20.11 3.49 -8.10
CA TYR A 225 19.95 4.93 -8.17
C TYR A 225 19.62 5.34 -9.62
N ILE A 226 18.73 6.31 -9.78
CA ILE A 226 18.37 6.91 -11.07
C ILE A 226 18.55 8.42 -10.97
N GLU A 227 19.26 9.01 -11.93
CA GLU A 227 19.33 10.46 -12.08
C GLU A 227 18.92 10.88 -13.48
N ARG A 228 18.02 11.86 -13.54
CA ARG A 228 17.73 12.58 -14.77
C ARG A 228 18.63 13.82 -14.84
N ILE A 229 19.69 13.74 -15.62
CA ILE A 229 20.72 14.78 -15.72
C ILE A 229 20.18 15.99 -16.48
N ASP A 230 19.51 15.77 -17.61
CA ASP A 230 18.98 16.82 -18.47
C ASP A 230 17.64 17.36 -17.96
N SER A 231 17.43 18.67 -18.16
CA SER A 231 16.12 19.29 -18.00
C SER A 231 15.40 19.35 -19.34
N THR A 232 14.07 19.23 -19.32
CA THR A 232 13.23 19.30 -20.53
C THR A 232 12.34 20.53 -20.51
N SER A 233 11.86 20.97 -21.69
CA SER A 233 10.89 22.07 -21.78
C SER A 233 9.45 21.63 -21.50
N GLN A 234 9.15 20.33 -21.60
CA GLN A 234 7.85 19.73 -21.30
C GLN A 234 7.95 18.68 -20.20
N GLN A 235 6.83 18.08 -19.81
CA GLN A 235 6.75 17.06 -18.78
C GLN A 235 7.35 15.73 -19.28
N THR A 236 8.33 15.19 -18.56
CA THR A 236 8.88 13.84 -18.77
C THR A 236 9.18 13.18 -17.43
N ASN A 237 8.96 11.87 -17.35
CA ASN A 237 9.10 11.09 -16.13
C ASN A 237 10.45 10.39 -16.05
N ASN A 238 10.85 10.04 -14.82
CA ASN A 238 12.00 9.15 -14.64
C ASN A 238 11.59 7.70 -14.88
N ILE A 239 10.48 7.25 -14.27
CA ILE A 239 9.88 5.93 -14.49
C ILE A 239 8.42 6.13 -14.91
N HIS A 240 8.02 5.60 -16.05
CA HIS A 240 6.64 5.64 -16.53
C HIS A 240 6.08 4.23 -16.77
N PHE A 241 5.15 3.83 -15.92
CA PHE A 241 4.27 2.70 -16.17
C PHE A 241 3.08 3.18 -17.00
N ASN A 242 3.04 2.79 -18.26
CA ASN A 242 2.03 3.24 -19.21
C ASN A 242 1.31 2.02 -19.78
N ARG A 243 0.13 1.71 -19.25
CA ARG A 243 -0.56 0.45 -19.49
C ARG A 243 0.27 -0.74 -19.00
N ALA A 244 0.67 -0.72 -17.73
CA ALA A 244 1.37 -1.83 -17.10
C ALA A 244 0.50 -2.47 -16.00
N ALA A 245 0.75 -3.73 -15.70
CA ALA A 245 0.05 -4.46 -14.64
C ALA A 245 1.02 -5.29 -13.82
N GLU A 246 0.80 -5.45 -12.52
CA GLU A 246 1.60 -6.40 -11.71
C GLU A 246 3.12 -6.10 -11.77
N CYS A 247 3.51 -4.82 -11.71
CA CYS A 247 4.91 -4.36 -11.77
C CYS A 247 5.36 -3.71 -10.46
N TRP A 248 6.65 -3.44 -10.29
CA TRP A 248 7.14 -2.82 -9.06
C TRP A 248 8.41 -1.96 -9.20
N VAL A 249 8.56 -1.05 -8.24
CA VAL A 249 9.77 -0.26 -7.97
C VAL A 249 10.11 -0.45 -6.50
N VAL A 250 11.26 -1.04 -6.18
CA VAL A 250 11.65 -1.34 -4.79
C VAL A 250 13.08 -0.89 -4.50
N GLY A 251 13.24 -0.11 -3.43
CA GLY A 251 14.57 0.28 -2.94
C GLY A 251 15.34 1.18 -3.92
N VAL A 252 14.62 1.98 -4.72
CA VAL A 252 15.22 2.89 -5.71
C VAL A 252 15.39 4.28 -5.12
N GLU A 253 16.55 4.88 -5.35
CA GLU A 253 16.76 6.31 -5.17
C GLU A 253 16.57 7.00 -6.52
N SER A 254 15.76 8.06 -6.59
CA SER A 254 15.63 8.86 -7.80
C SER A 254 15.85 10.33 -7.51
N ASN A 255 16.82 10.90 -8.22
CA ASN A 255 17.25 12.29 -8.10
C ASN A 255 16.85 13.09 -9.34
N LYS A 256 16.22 14.25 -9.12
CA LYS A 256 15.69 15.19 -10.12
C LYS A 256 14.69 14.57 -11.09
N SER A 257 13.51 15.15 -11.17
CA SER A 257 12.50 14.86 -12.20
C SER A 257 12.17 16.10 -13.04
N ASN A 258 11.73 15.87 -14.28
CA ASN A 258 11.15 16.90 -15.16
C ASN A 258 9.62 16.98 -15.06
N PHE A 259 8.99 15.95 -14.49
CA PHE A 259 7.58 15.87 -14.18
C PHE A 259 7.36 15.05 -12.91
N ALA A 260 7.45 13.73 -13.00
CA ALA A 260 7.37 12.82 -11.85
C ALA A 260 8.57 11.87 -11.76
N HIS A 261 8.92 11.44 -10.55
CA HIS A 261 9.88 10.34 -10.35
C HIS A 261 9.26 9.01 -10.80
N VAL A 262 8.02 8.73 -10.42
CA VAL A 262 7.26 7.56 -10.87
C VAL A 262 5.86 7.99 -11.30
N ALA A 263 5.50 7.73 -12.54
CA ALA A 263 4.15 7.93 -13.07
C ALA A 263 3.50 6.59 -13.42
N MET A 264 2.23 6.44 -13.02
CA MET A 264 1.35 5.33 -13.36
C MET A 264 0.17 5.88 -14.15
N SER A 265 0.11 5.50 -15.42
CA SER A 265 -0.91 5.91 -16.39
C SER A 265 -1.60 4.67 -16.95
N TYR A 266 -2.92 4.59 -16.86
CA TYR A 266 -3.70 3.40 -17.26
C TYR A 266 -3.12 2.08 -16.74
N SER A 267 -2.60 2.07 -15.51
CA SER A 267 -1.87 0.92 -14.94
C SER A 267 -2.53 0.39 -13.67
N THR A 268 -2.32 -0.89 -13.36
CA THR A 268 -2.91 -1.54 -12.19
C THR A 268 -1.93 -2.44 -11.43
N HIS A 269 -2.16 -2.69 -10.14
CA HIS A 269 -1.32 -3.59 -9.33
C HIS A 269 0.17 -3.25 -9.35
N ILE A 270 0.50 -1.96 -9.35
CA ILE A 270 1.89 -1.47 -9.30
C ILE A 270 2.30 -1.25 -7.84
N THR A 271 3.43 -1.81 -7.40
CA THR A 271 3.99 -1.55 -6.06
C THR A 271 5.20 -0.63 -6.13
N VAL A 272 5.15 0.52 -5.44
CA VAL A 272 6.29 1.42 -5.23
C VAL A 272 6.63 1.41 -3.74
N ARG A 273 7.73 0.77 -3.36
CA ARG A 273 8.08 0.56 -1.94
C ARG A 273 9.53 0.87 -1.60
N GLY A 274 9.76 1.47 -0.42
CA GLY A 274 11.10 1.59 0.14
C GLY A 274 12.02 2.51 -0.67
N CYS A 275 11.45 3.37 -1.51
CA CYS A 275 12.19 4.26 -2.39
C CYS A 275 12.48 5.61 -1.70
N TYR A 276 13.41 6.36 -2.29
CA TYR A 276 13.73 7.73 -1.91
C TYR A 276 13.70 8.61 -3.16
N PHE A 277 12.73 9.52 -3.23
CA PHE A 277 12.49 10.40 -4.36
C PHE A 277 12.76 11.84 -3.95
N HIS A 278 13.66 12.51 -4.65
CA HIS A 278 14.07 13.85 -4.23
C HIS A 278 14.47 14.78 -5.37
N HIS A 279 14.11 16.05 -5.16
CA HIS A 279 14.41 17.18 -6.04
C HIS A 279 13.82 17.07 -7.45
N ALA A 280 13.80 18.19 -8.16
CA ALA A 280 13.36 18.33 -9.53
C ALA A 280 14.15 19.42 -10.25
N HIS A 281 14.01 19.48 -11.57
CA HIS A 281 14.59 20.55 -12.38
C HIS A 281 13.81 21.87 -12.28
N SER A 282 12.57 21.86 -11.78
CA SER A 282 11.75 23.05 -11.62
C SER A 282 10.60 22.80 -10.64
N TYR A 283 10.27 23.83 -9.84
CA TYR A 283 9.18 23.81 -8.86
C TYR A 283 8.13 24.90 -9.13
N GLY A 284 8.10 25.46 -10.34
CA GLY A 284 7.20 26.52 -10.75
C GLY A 284 5.91 26.01 -11.41
N GLU A 285 5.31 26.87 -12.24
CA GLU A 285 4.16 26.53 -13.10
C GLU A 285 4.52 25.45 -14.12
N SER A 286 3.52 24.72 -14.64
CA SER A 286 3.62 23.53 -15.51
C SER A 286 3.61 22.16 -14.81
N GLY A 287 3.24 22.11 -13.54
CA GLY A 287 2.93 20.85 -12.85
C GLY A 287 4.12 19.90 -12.74
N ARG A 288 5.26 20.33 -12.20
CA ARG A 288 6.49 19.52 -12.08
C ARG A 288 6.78 19.11 -10.64
N ALA A 289 7.89 18.40 -10.41
CA ALA A 289 8.38 17.99 -9.11
C ALA A 289 7.41 17.07 -8.35
N TYR A 290 6.90 16.04 -9.04
CA TYR A 290 6.03 15.03 -8.47
C TYR A 290 6.81 13.79 -8.03
N GLY A 291 6.45 13.24 -6.88
CA GLY A 291 7.04 12.00 -6.38
C GLY A 291 6.43 10.79 -7.09
N ALA A 292 5.29 10.33 -6.56
CA ALA A 292 4.47 9.29 -7.15
C ALA A 292 3.17 9.91 -7.71
N LEU A 293 3.00 9.79 -9.02
CA LEU A 293 1.84 10.29 -9.78
C LEU A 293 0.98 9.11 -10.23
N LEU A 294 -0.29 9.10 -9.80
CA LEU A 294 -1.28 8.12 -10.23
C LEU A 294 -2.37 8.85 -11.02
N GLN A 295 -2.57 8.44 -12.26
CA GLN A 295 -3.45 9.15 -13.19
C GLN A 295 -4.06 8.23 -14.23
N TYR A 296 -5.03 8.77 -14.97
CA TYR A 296 -5.62 8.13 -16.15
C TYR A 296 -6.16 6.74 -15.84
N THR A 297 -7.20 6.69 -15.00
CA THR A 297 -7.85 5.44 -14.57
C THR A 297 -6.97 4.47 -13.75
N SER A 298 -5.68 4.78 -13.52
CA SER A 298 -4.81 3.87 -12.76
C SER A 298 -5.41 3.54 -11.40
N GLY A 299 -5.38 2.26 -11.05
CA GLY A 299 -6.05 1.74 -9.87
C GLY A 299 -5.35 0.56 -9.26
N ASP A 300 -5.72 0.18 -8.03
CA ASP A 300 -5.11 -0.95 -7.31
C ASP A 300 -3.58 -0.85 -7.20
N CYS A 301 -3.01 0.35 -7.27
CA CYS A 301 -1.58 0.54 -7.06
C CYS A 301 -1.29 0.79 -5.57
N LEU A 302 -0.10 0.41 -5.11
CA LEU A 302 0.37 0.57 -3.74
C LEU A 302 1.66 1.39 -3.72
N VAL A 303 1.59 2.60 -3.17
CA VAL A 303 2.74 3.46 -2.91
C VAL A 303 2.98 3.48 -1.41
N GLU A 304 3.95 2.73 -0.92
CA GLU A 304 4.16 2.56 0.51
C GLU A 304 5.58 2.69 1.01
N ASN A 305 5.74 3.17 2.25
CA ASN A 305 7.03 3.18 2.93
C ASN A 305 8.13 3.86 2.08
N ASN A 306 7.81 4.96 1.39
CA ASN A 306 8.77 5.76 0.61
C ASN A 306 9.13 7.05 1.34
N ILE A 307 10.26 7.64 0.97
CA ILE A 307 10.71 8.96 1.41
C ILE A 307 10.60 9.92 0.23
N PHE A 308 10.01 11.09 0.46
CA PHE A 308 9.89 12.18 -0.48
C PHE A 308 10.55 13.44 0.12
N GLU A 309 11.44 14.09 -0.62
CA GLU A 309 12.21 15.25 -0.15
C GLU A 309 12.30 16.32 -1.23
N HIS A 310 11.99 17.58 -0.87
CA HIS A 310 12.15 18.71 -1.77
C HIS A 310 11.36 18.56 -3.08
N LEU A 311 10.06 18.30 -2.96
CA LEU A 311 9.11 18.12 -4.06
C LEU A 311 7.91 19.07 -3.92
N ARG A 312 7.22 19.34 -5.05
CA ARG A 312 5.95 20.07 -5.02
C ARG A 312 4.83 19.18 -4.52
N HIS A 313 4.63 18.03 -5.20
CA HIS A 313 3.59 17.06 -4.86
C HIS A 313 4.17 15.65 -4.71
N SER A 314 4.37 15.23 -3.47
CA SER A 314 5.00 13.95 -3.17
C SER A 314 4.14 12.76 -3.61
N MET A 315 2.84 12.81 -3.36
CA MET A 315 1.88 11.75 -3.66
C MET A 315 0.63 12.38 -4.27
N LEU A 316 0.41 12.17 -5.57
CA LEU A 316 -0.65 12.85 -6.32
C LEU A 316 -1.56 11.86 -7.05
N VAL A 317 -2.87 12.08 -6.92
CA VAL A 317 -3.91 11.41 -7.72
C VAL A 317 -4.66 12.43 -8.57
N GLN A 318 -4.92 12.09 -9.83
CA GLN A 318 -5.71 12.91 -10.75
C GLN A 318 -6.37 12.07 -11.85
N ALA A 319 -7.21 12.70 -12.69
CA ALA A 319 -7.69 12.13 -13.96
C ALA A 319 -8.23 10.69 -13.82
N GLY A 320 -9.26 10.52 -13.00
CA GLY A 320 -9.96 9.26 -12.82
C GLY A 320 -9.19 8.16 -12.07
N ALA A 321 -7.99 8.42 -11.53
CA ALA A 321 -7.28 7.46 -10.68
C ALA A 321 -8.17 7.01 -9.49
N ASN A 322 -8.23 5.70 -9.22
CA ASN A 322 -9.17 5.16 -8.24
C ASN A 322 -8.75 3.83 -7.60
N GLY A 323 -9.16 3.59 -6.36
CA GLY A 323 -8.84 2.33 -5.68
C GLY A 323 -7.37 2.14 -5.32
N ASN A 324 -6.55 3.20 -5.41
CA ASN A 324 -5.14 3.12 -5.05
C ASN A 324 -4.92 3.27 -3.55
N VAL A 325 -3.81 2.72 -3.06
CA VAL A 325 -3.35 2.85 -1.67
C VAL A 325 -2.03 3.58 -1.63
N ILE A 326 -1.99 4.68 -0.88
CA ILE A 326 -0.81 5.50 -0.65
C ILE A 326 -0.61 5.49 0.87
N SER A 327 0.35 4.71 1.37
CA SER A 327 0.41 4.44 2.80
C SER A 327 1.79 4.44 3.45
N TYR A 328 1.87 4.90 4.69
CA TYR A 328 3.09 4.87 5.50
C TYR A 328 4.32 5.52 4.84
N ASN A 329 4.11 6.51 3.97
CA ASN A 329 5.18 7.30 3.37
C ASN A 329 5.58 8.47 4.27
N TYR A 330 6.80 8.97 4.09
CA TYR A 330 7.29 10.19 4.74
C TYR A 330 7.64 11.26 3.70
N SER A 331 7.10 12.45 3.89
CA SER A 331 7.40 13.61 3.05
C SER A 331 7.78 14.83 3.90
N PHE A 332 8.85 15.51 3.50
CA PHE A 332 9.36 16.69 4.19
C PHE A 332 10.06 17.64 3.22
N ASP A 333 10.32 18.86 3.70
CA ASP A 333 10.93 19.92 2.89
C ASP A 333 10.14 20.18 1.60
N THR A 334 8.81 20.25 1.66
CA THR A 334 7.99 20.58 0.49
C THR A 334 8.44 21.89 -0.13
N HIS A 335 8.50 21.94 -1.46
CA HIS A 335 9.00 23.12 -2.16
C HIS A 335 8.20 23.45 -3.41
N TRP A 336 7.89 24.73 -3.61
CA TRP A 336 7.29 25.30 -4.81
C TRP A 336 7.76 26.76 -5.02
N ASP A 337 7.77 27.24 -6.25
CA ASP A 337 8.35 28.55 -6.60
C ASP A 337 7.29 29.61 -6.96
N GLN A 338 6.02 29.38 -6.59
CA GLN A 338 4.91 30.23 -7.03
C GLN A 338 4.49 31.24 -5.95
N ALA A 339 4.68 32.52 -6.25
CA ALA A 339 4.05 33.61 -5.50
C ALA A 339 2.52 33.61 -5.72
N PRO A 340 1.71 34.09 -4.75
CA PRO A 340 2.10 34.78 -3.51
C PRO A 340 2.27 33.85 -2.29
N LEU A 341 2.06 32.56 -2.46
CA LEU A 341 2.02 31.61 -1.34
C LEU A 341 3.48 31.19 -0.96
N PRO A 342 3.79 30.93 0.33
CA PRO A 342 5.17 30.68 0.79
C PRO A 342 5.78 29.42 0.18
N SER A 343 7.09 29.39 -0.07
CA SER A 343 7.76 28.30 -0.81
C SER A 343 7.63 26.90 -0.20
N ASN A 344 7.21 26.79 1.07
CA ASN A 344 6.98 25.53 1.77
C ASN A 344 5.49 25.14 1.88
N SER A 345 4.61 25.74 1.07
CA SER A 345 3.17 25.50 1.11
C SER A 345 2.68 24.47 0.07
N ALA A 346 3.59 23.82 -0.65
CA ALA A 346 3.25 22.80 -1.63
C ALA A 346 2.56 21.58 -0.97
N GLY A 347 1.55 21.00 -1.62
CA GLY A 347 0.81 19.86 -1.07
C GLY A 347 1.56 18.54 -1.18
N ASP A 348 1.70 17.75 -0.11
CA ASP A 348 2.33 16.42 -0.18
C ASP A 348 1.37 15.34 -0.64
N MET A 349 0.19 15.28 -0.02
CA MET A 349 -0.86 14.29 -0.28
C MET A 349 -1.99 15.00 -1.01
N VAL A 350 -2.05 14.81 -2.33
CA VAL A 350 -2.82 15.69 -3.22
C VAL A 350 -3.86 14.93 -4.03
N CYS A 351 -5.10 15.43 -4.00
CA CYS A 351 -6.12 15.12 -4.99
C CYS A 351 -6.27 16.34 -5.91
N HIS A 352 -5.93 16.18 -7.20
CA HIS A 352 -5.65 17.31 -8.12
C HIS A 352 -6.68 17.44 -9.27
N GLY A 353 -7.93 17.03 -9.04
CA GLY A 353 -9.03 17.22 -9.97
C GLY A 353 -9.08 16.24 -11.15
N ASN A 354 -10.03 16.48 -12.06
CA ASN A 354 -10.48 15.52 -13.08
C ASN A 354 -10.92 14.17 -12.47
N TYR A 355 -11.73 14.25 -11.43
CA TYR A 355 -12.50 13.13 -10.89
C TYR A 355 -11.72 11.89 -10.37
N PRO A 356 -10.57 12.00 -9.67
CA PRO A 356 -10.03 10.86 -8.91
C PRO A 356 -10.98 10.51 -7.76
N TYR A 357 -11.18 9.23 -7.45
CA TYR A 357 -12.19 8.77 -6.49
C TYR A 357 -11.78 7.48 -5.78
N LEU A 358 -12.26 7.24 -4.56
CA LEU A 358 -11.98 6.01 -3.80
C LEU A 358 -10.48 5.66 -3.64
N ASN A 359 -9.59 6.65 -3.63
CA ASN A 359 -8.18 6.44 -3.27
C ASN A 359 -7.99 6.52 -1.74
N LEU A 360 -7.11 5.70 -1.20
CA LEU A 360 -6.77 5.65 0.22
C LEU A 360 -5.39 6.26 0.47
N PHE A 361 -5.35 7.34 1.25
CA PHE A 361 -4.14 7.85 1.90
C PHE A 361 -4.15 7.38 3.35
N GLU A 362 -3.26 6.46 3.73
CA GLU A 362 -3.26 5.87 5.07
C GLU A 362 -1.92 6.01 5.79
N GLY A 363 -1.93 6.53 7.03
CA GLY A 363 -0.75 6.41 7.90
C GLY A 363 0.49 7.18 7.43
N ASN A 364 0.35 8.08 6.45
CA ASN A 364 1.46 8.87 5.94
C ASN A 364 1.82 9.99 6.92
N ILE A 365 3.08 10.43 6.91
CA ILE A 365 3.52 11.65 7.58
C ILE A 365 4.00 12.61 6.50
N GLY A 366 3.34 13.76 6.35
CA GLY A 366 3.70 14.81 5.40
C GLY A 366 3.54 16.19 6.02
N GLN A 367 3.75 17.24 5.24
CA GLN A 367 3.60 18.63 5.69
C GLN A 367 2.15 19.10 5.53
N ASN A 368 1.56 18.85 4.36
CA ASN A 368 0.33 19.44 3.86
C ASN A 368 -0.54 18.38 3.13
N ILE A 369 -1.82 18.27 3.50
CA ILE A 369 -2.85 17.50 2.79
C ILE A 369 -3.69 18.47 1.98
N ILE A 370 -3.74 18.30 0.66
CA ILE A 370 -4.41 19.22 -0.26
C ILE A 370 -5.46 18.48 -1.10
N VAL A 371 -6.67 19.01 -1.12
CA VAL A 371 -7.71 18.63 -2.09
C VAL A 371 -8.10 19.89 -2.85
N ASP A 372 -7.67 19.98 -4.11
CA ASP A 372 -7.87 21.17 -4.94
C ASP A 372 -8.68 20.87 -6.21
N ASP A 373 -9.17 21.93 -6.83
CA ASP A 373 -9.96 21.91 -8.06
C ASP A 373 -9.19 22.49 -9.26
N SER A 374 -7.85 22.45 -9.24
CA SER A 374 -7.01 23.02 -10.31
C SER A 374 -7.38 22.48 -11.68
N HIS A 375 -7.92 21.26 -11.70
CA HIS A 375 -8.46 20.61 -12.89
C HIS A 375 -9.93 20.18 -12.70
N GLY A 376 -10.71 20.96 -11.97
CA GLY A 376 -12.10 20.66 -11.63
C GLY A 376 -12.24 19.67 -10.47
N ILE A 377 -13.46 19.18 -10.25
CA ILE A 377 -13.82 18.45 -9.03
C ILE A 377 -13.12 17.09 -8.92
N ASN A 378 -12.76 16.72 -7.69
CA ASN A 378 -12.37 15.36 -7.33
C ASN A 378 -13.63 14.53 -7.04
N GLY A 379 -13.63 13.30 -7.55
CA GLY A 379 -14.72 12.37 -7.33
C GLY A 379 -14.86 11.96 -5.85
N PRO A 380 -15.92 11.22 -5.53
CA PRO A 380 -16.28 10.95 -4.14
C PRO A 380 -15.31 9.97 -3.46
N TYR A 381 -15.31 10.01 -2.14
CA TYR A 381 -14.80 8.95 -1.26
C TYR A 381 -13.30 8.69 -1.32
N ASN A 382 -12.50 9.64 -1.82
CA ASN A 382 -11.09 9.70 -1.45
C ASN A 382 -11.00 9.78 0.09
N THR A 383 -10.07 9.02 0.66
CA THR A 383 -10.03 8.74 2.10
C THR A 383 -8.67 9.05 2.66
N PHE A 384 -8.61 10.02 3.58
CA PHE A 384 -7.46 10.31 4.41
C PHE A 384 -7.67 9.64 5.78
N PHE A 385 -6.96 8.56 6.02
CA PHE A 385 -7.06 7.74 7.23
C PHE A 385 -5.76 7.75 8.03
N ARG A 386 -5.81 8.21 9.28
CA ARG A 386 -4.65 8.18 10.20
C ARG A 386 -3.36 8.81 9.63
N ASN A 387 -3.45 9.85 8.80
CA ASN A 387 -2.27 10.58 8.33
C ASN A 387 -1.87 11.66 9.34
N ARG A 388 -0.61 12.12 9.30
CA ARG A 388 -0.15 13.30 10.02
C ARG A 388 0.30 14.39 9.06
N ALA A 389 -0.23 15.60 9.25
CA ALA A 389 0.22 16.82 8.59
C ALA A 389 0.99 17.70 9.60
N GLU A 390 2.28 17.92 9.35
CA GLU A 390 3.24 18.55 10.29
C GLU A 390 3.44 20.07 10.07
N LEU A 391 2.89 20.64 8.99
CA LEU A 391 3.06 22.06 8.63
C LEU A 391 1.72 22.79 8.47
N TYR A 392 1.26 23.10 7.25
CA TYR A 392 0.03 23.86 7.04
C TYR A 392 -1.22 23.06 7.37
N GLY A 393 -1.17 21.73 7.42
CA GLY A 393 -2.30 20.91 7.81
C GLY A 393 -3.14 20.44 6.62
N VAL A 394 -4.47 20.53 6.75
CA VAL A 394 -5.43 20.13 5.71
C VAL A 394 -6.06 21.38 5.10
N PHE A 395 -5.96 21.50 3.79
CA PHE A 395 -6.59 22.57 3.03
C PHE A 395 -7.38 22.02 1.83
N MET A 396 -8.58 22.54 1.68
CA MET A 396 -9.47 22.26 0.57
C MET A 396 -10.03 23.56 0.02
N ASN A 397 -9.98 23.77 -1.29
CA ASN A 397 -10.37 25.06 -1.86
C ASN A 397 -11.90 25.24 -1.97
N ASN A 398 -12.33 26.47 -2.27
CA ASN A 398 -13.69 26.95 -1.98
C ASN A 398 -14.76 26.66 -3.05
N ASN A 399 -14.40 26.10 -4.21
CA ASN A 399 -15.30 25.96 -5.36
C ASN A 399 -15.71 24.51 -5.64
N PRO A 400 -16.35 23.89 -4.65
CA PRO A 400 -15.64 22.94 -3.80
C PRO A 400 -14.81 21.93 -4.60
N ALA A 401 -13.59 21.65 -4.15
CA ALA A 401 -12.75 20.61 -4.77
C ALA A 401 -13.33 19.19 -4.71
N SER A 402 -14.34 18.94 -3.88
CA SER A 402 -15.09 17.67 -3.75
C SER A 402 -16.27 17.88 -2.80
N ASP A 403 -17.24 16.96 -2.79
CA ASP A 403 -18.38 16.96 -1.86
C ASP A 403 -18.50 15.65 -1.07
N SER A 404 -17.44 14.82 -0.99
CA SER A 404 -17.59 13.47 -0.42
C SER A 404 -16.30 12.82 0.10
N VAL A 405 -15.36 13.58 0.64
CA VAL A 405 -14.09 13.03 1.18
C VAL A 405 -14.30 12.40 2.57
N ASN A 406 -13.51 11.37 2.90
CA ASN A 406 -13.42 10.82 4.25
C ASN A 406 -12.15 11.35 4.94
N TYR A 407 -12.29 12.00 6.09
CA TYR A 407 -11.19 12.40 6.96
C TYR A 407 -11.35 11.69 8.31
N VAL A 408 -10.57 10.65 8.56
CA VAL A 408 -10.72 9.83 9.76
C VAL A 408 -9.39 9.59 10.47
N GLY A 409 -9.30 9.97 11.75
CA GLY A 409 -8.15 9.69 12.60
C GLY A 409 -6.88 10.48 12.25
N ASN A 410 -6.95 11.51 11.41
CA ASN A 410 -5.75 12.27 11.00
C ASN A 410 -5.26 13.19 12.12
N GLU A 411 -3.96 13.46 12.19
CA GLU A 411 -3.34 14.40 13.12
C GLU A 411 -2.85 15.65 12.38
N ILE A 412 -3.28 16.83 12.83
CA ILE A 412 -2.82 18.13 12.33
C ILE A 412 -2.05 18.78 13.47
N THR A 413 -0.72 18.79 13.38
CA THR A 413 0.10 18.89 14.59
C THR A 413 0.73 20.24 14.87
N ASN A 414 0.90 21.07 13.85
CA ASN A 414 1.55 22.37 14.00
C ASN A 414 0.63 23.37 14.72
N THR A 415 1.14 24.03 15.77
CA THR A 415 0.38 24.99 16.58
C THR A 415 0.71 26.45 16.27
N GLY A 416 1.56 26.72 15.26
CA GLY A 416 1.86 28.08 14.83
C GLY A 416 0.63 28.80 14.26
N ALA A 417 0.57 30.13 14.38
CA ALA A 417 -0.63 30.92 14.06
C ALA A 417 -1.15 30.75 12.63
N SER A 418 -0.25 30.58 11.65
CA SER A 418 -0.57 30.39 10.23
C SER A 418 -0.51 28.92 9.77
N PHE A 419 -0.37 27.99 10.70
CA PHE A 419 -0.15 26.56 10.46
C PHE A 419 -1.21 25.71 11.16
N GLY A 420 -1.19 24.40 10.89
CA GLY A 420 -2.15 23.46 11.46
C GLY A 420 -3.60 23.83 11.11
N LEU A 421 -3.81 24.19 9.85
CA LEU A 421 -5.12 24.45 9.26
C LEU A 421 -5.89 23.13 9.17
N TYR A 422 -7.19 23.23 9.35
CA TYR A 422 -8.12 22.15 9.09
C TYR A 422 -9.35 22.76 8.42
N PHE A 423 -9.17 23.04 7.13
CA PHE A 423 -10.12 23.78 6.32
C PHE A 423 -10.72 22.86 5.27
N LEU A 424 -12.00 22.54 5.44
CA LEU A 424 -12.76 21.66 4.57
C LEU A 424 -13.92 22.46 3.97
N ASN A 425 -13.99 22.52 2.65
CA ASN A 425 -15.06 23.18 1.91
C ASN A 425 -15.78 22.15 1.03
N GLY A 426 -17.08 22.35 0.81
CA GLY A 426 -17.96 21.36 0.20
C GLY A 426 -18.83 20.67 1.23
N ASN A 427 -19.77 19.87 0.74
CA ASN A 427 -20.71 19.12 1.55
C ASN A 427 -20.30 17.64 1.65
N GLY A 428 -21.10 16.82 2.32
CA GLY A 428 -21.00 15.34 2.28
C GLY A 428 -19.69 14.70 2.79
N HIS A 429 -18.78 15.47 3.38
CA HIS A 429 -17.58 14.93 4.02
C HIS A 429 -17.92 14.19 5.31
N LEU A 430 -17.18 13.12 5.60
CA LEU A 430 -17.20 12.49 6.92
C LEU A 430 -15.92 12.81 7.66
N GLN A 431 -16.11 13.19 8.90
CA GLN A 431 -15.05 13.54 9.81
C GLN A 431 -15.24 12.71 11.07
N HIS A 432 -14.19 12.00 11.51
CA HIS A 432 -14.24 11.19 12.71
C HIS A 432 -12.85 11.05 13.32
N ALA A 433 -12.70 11.22 14.63
CA ALA A 433 -11.45 11.05 15.37
C ALA A 433 -10.24 11.87 14.88
N ASN A 434 -10.40 12.90 14.04
CA ASN A 434 -9.27 13.72 13.63
C ASN A 434 -8.78 14.53 14.83
N ASN A 435 -7.48 14.59 15.06
CA ASN A 435 -6.89 15.38 16.12
C ASN A 435 -6.25 16.65 15.54
N VAL A 436 -6.93 17.78 15.72
CA VAL A 436 -6.48 19.10 15.27
C VAL A 436 -5.89 19.85 16.46
N LYS A 437 -4.56 20.01 16.47
CA LYS A 437 -3.82 20.76 17.50
C LYS A 437 -4.12 20.28 18.93
N GLY A 438 -4.22 18.96 19.11
CA GLY A 438 -4.51 18.32 20.40
C GLY A 438 -5.99 18.11 20.69
N SER A 439 -6.90 18.61 19.85
CA SER A 439 -8.36 18.51 20.04
C SER A 439 -9.00 17.54 19.05
N ILE A 440 -9.85 16.64 19.54
CA ILE A 440 -10.61 15.72 18.68
C ILE A 440 -11.74 16.46 17.95
N THR A 441 -11.77 16.30 16.63
CA THR A 441 -12.66 16.95 15.67
C THR A 441 -13.28 15.90 14.74
N PRO A 442 -14.62 15.76 14.76
CA PRO A 442 -15.59 16.43 15.62
C PRO A 442 -15.52 15.95 17.08
N ILE A 443 -15.93 16.79 18.03
CA ILE A 443 -16.00 16.42 19.45
C ILE A 443 -16.88 15.16 19.62
N GLY A 444 -16.46 14.24 20.50
CA GLY A 444 -17.20 13.00 20.79
C GLY A 444 -16.89 11.84 19.85
N THR A 445 -16.03 12.02 18.84
CA THR A 445 -15.68 10.97 17.86
C THR A 445 -14.35 10.27 18.16
N GLY A 446 -13.83 10.35 19.38
CA GLY A 446 -12.46 9.89 19.71
C GLY A 446 -12.22 8.38 19.62
N THR A 447 -13.27 7.56 19.56
CA THR A 447 -13.14 6.10 19.45
C THR A 447 -12.90 5.70 18.00
N LEU A 448 -11.76 5.08 17.71
CA LEU A 448 -11.42 4.54 16.39
C LEU A 448 -10.75 3.18 16.55
N ALA A 449 -11.47 2.11 16.23
CA ALA A 449 -11.00 0.73 16.44
C ALA A 449 -10.15 0.23 15.27
N GLU A 450 -10.45 0.69 14.06
CA GLU A 450 -9.78 0.29 12.83
C GLU A 450 -8.32 0.74 12.86
N LYS A 451 -7.39 -0.20 12.71
CA LYS A 451 -5.94 0.09 12.64
C LYS A 451 -5.51 0.47 11.24
N SER A 452 -6.10 -0.17 10.23
CA SER A 452 -5.86 -0.01 8.80
C SER A 452 -7.16 -0.28 8.05
N LEU A 453 -7.31 0.30 6.85
CA LEU A 453 -8.43 0.03 5.94
C LEU A 453 -8.06 -0.97 4.84
N TYR A 454 -6.80 -1.38 4.73
CA TYR A 454 -6.35 -2.36 3.72
C TYR A 454 -5.49 -3.50 4.28
N LEU A 455 -4.86 -3.31 5.44
CA LEU A 455 -4.05 -4.33 6.10
C LEU A 455 -4.81 -5.03 7.23
N THR A 456 -4.60 -6.34 7.34
CA THR A 456 -5.07 -7.13 8.50
C THR A 456 -4.10 -7.12 9.68
N GLY A 457 -2.89 -6.60 9.48
CA GLY A 457 -1.83 -6.52 10.49
C GLY A 457 -0.69 -5.58 10.07
N PRO A 458 0.33 -5.39 10.91
CA PRO A 458 1.45 -4.51 10.60
C PRO A 458 2.13 -4.93 9.29
N PRO A 459 2.67 -4.05 8.45
CA PRO A 459 3.42 -4.48 7.27
C PRO A 459 4.80 -5.03 7.67
N GLY A 460 5.42 -5.88 6.83
CA GLY A 460 6.68 -6.56 7.15
C GLY A 460 7.90 -5.66 7.38
N TYR A 461 7.84 -4.40 6.96
CA TYR A 461 8.85 -3.38 7.24
C TYR A 461 8.61 -2.63 8.57
N TRP A 462 7.55 -2.96 9.30
CA TRP A 462 7.20 -2.34 10.58
C TRP A 462 8.03 -2.95 11.71
N SER A 463 8.73 -2.11 12.48
CA SER A 463 9.73 -2.58 13.45
C SER A 463 9.17 -2.96 14.82
N ASN A 464 8.07 -2.36 15.27
CA ASN A 464 7.42 -2.69 16.55
C ASN A 464 5.93 -2.96 16.31
N LEU A 465 5.52 -4.22 16.39
CA LEU A 465 4.15 -4.64 16.09
C LEU A 465 3.12 -4.04 17.06
N ASP A 466 3.50 -3.77 18.31
CA ASP A 466 2.59 -3.25 19.33
C ASP A 466 2.22 -1.79 19.06
N THR A 467 3.05 -1.08 18.30
CA THR A 467 2.82 0.32 17.89
C THR A 467 2.18 0.43 16.51
N PHE A 468 1.49 -0.61 16.04
CA PHE A 468 0.75 -0.59 14.78
C PHE A 468 -0.78 -0.52 15.00
N SER A 469 -1.49 0.38 14.31
CA SER A 469 -0.97 1.60 13.64
C SER A 469 -0.35 2.57 14.66
N SER A 470 0.16 3.73 14.25
CA SER A 470 0.81 4.67 15.19
C SER A 470 0.24 6.09 15.24
N ILE A 471 -0.69 6.44 14.36
CA ILE A 471 -1.22 7.82 14.21
C ILE A 471 -2.73 7.79 14.48
N GLY A 472 -3.23 8.80 15.17
CA GLY A 472 -4.64 8.92 15.53
C GLY A 472 -5.02 8.04 16.74
N THR A 473 -6.22 8.22 17.27
CA THR A 473 -6.65 7.53 18.49
C THR A 473 -6.65 5.98 18.32
N PRO A 474 -6.39 5.21 19.39
CA PRO A 474 -6.10 5.62 20.77
C PRO A 474 -4.62 5.98 21.01
N HIS A 475 -3.79 6.11 19.97
CA HIS A 475 -2.38 6.42 20.12
C HIS A 475 -2.17 7.84 20.64
N VAL A 476 -1.02 8.04 21.30
CA VAL A 476 -0.67 9.35 21.83
C VAL A 476 -0.44 10.32 20.67
N TYR A 477 -1.20 11.41 20.68
CA TYR A 477 -1.14 12.47 19.69
C TYR A 477 0.28 12.96 19.45
N ASN A 478 0.66 13.10 18.17
CA ASN A 478 1.92 13.66 17.71
C ASN A 478 3.19 12.89 18.18
N GLN A 479 3.07 11.61 18.55
CA GLN A 479 4.22 10.79 18.98
C GLN A 479 4.55 9.63 18.05
N GLY A 480 3.54 9.05 17.38
CA GLY A 480 3.75 7.94 16.46
C GLY A 480 4.74 8.25 15.34
N THR A 481 5.39 7.21 14.80
CA THR A 481 6.34 7.34 13.69
C THR A 481 6.35 6.07 12.85
N LEU A 482 6.81 6.18 11.61
CA LEU A 482 6.81 5.10 10.60
C LEU A 482 8.23 4.80 10.12
N ALA A 483 8.40 3.68 9.40
CA ALA A 483 9.71 3.20 8.98
C ALA A 483 10.44 4.17 8.02
N ALA A 484 9.72 4.79 7.07
CA ALA A 484 10.31 5.77 6.15
C ALA A 484 10.89 7.01 6.86
N LYS A 485 10.18 7.61 7.83
CA LYS A 485 10.67 8.71 8.67
C LYS A 485 11.92 8.34 9.45
N ARG A 486 12.00 7.11 9.98
CA ARG A 486 13.21 6.60 10.63
C ARG A 486 14.38 6.47 9.65
N ARG A 487 14.13 5.94 8.45
CA ARG A 487 15.16 5.83 7.39
C ARG A 487 15.64 7.19 6.90
N ALA A 488 14.76 8.18 6.80
CA ALA A 488 15.10 9.54 6.36
C ALA A 488 16.12 10.24 7.28
N ALA A 489 16.19 9.84 8.55
CA ALA A 489 17.20 10.32 9.51
C ALA A 489 18.55 9.58 9.40
N THR A 490 18.71 8.66 8.45
CA THR A 490 19.93 7.87 8.24
C THR A 490 20.50 8.10 6.84
N ASN A 491 21.73 7.66 6.59
CA ASN A 491 22.34 7.68 5.25
C ASN A 491 21.75 6.60 4.31
N ALA A 492 21.11 5.56 4.84
CA ALA A 492 20.50 4.49 4.06
C ALA A 492 19.00 4.78 3.88
N LYS A 493 18.68 5.67 2.93
CA LYS A 493 17.31 6.14 2.70
C LYS A 493 16.45 5.10 1.97
N THR A 494 17.04 4.22 1.17
CA THR A 494 16.33 3.15 0.45
C THR A 494 16.23 1.84 1.23
N ASP A 495 15.17 1.07 0.98
CA ASP A 495 14.93 -0.26 1.55
C ASP A 495 14.82 -1.30 0.43
N CYS A 496 15.91 -2.04 0.25
CA CYS A 496 16.07 -3.08 -0.78
C CYS A 496 15.34 -4.40 -0.48
N ARG A 497 14.67 -4.52 0.67
CA ARG A 497 13.96 -5.76 1.02
C ARG A 497 12.75 -5.93 0.12
N LYS A 498 12.91 -6.74 -0.91
CA LYS A 498 11.87 -7.09 -1.87
C LYS A 498 10.61 -7.62 -1.21
N ASN A 499 10.72 -8.59 -0.32
CA ASN A 499 9.60 -9.20 0.40
C ASN A 499 9.89 -9.13 1.91
N PRO A 500 9.66 -7.98 2.57
CA PRO A 500 9.97 -7.84 3.98
C PRO A 500 9.06 -8.78 4.77
N LYS A 501 9.67 -9.72 5.51
CA LYS A 501 8.92 -10.67 6.33
C LYS A 501 8.74 -10.12 7.74
N TYR A 502 7.64 -10.52 8.36
CA TYR A 502 7.43 -10.41 9.79
C TYR A 502 8.55 -11.12 10.55
N VAL A 503 9.50 -10.36 11.09
CA VAL A 503 10.42 -10.86 12.11
C VAL A 503 9.79 -10.61 13.48
N SER A 504 8.57 -11.11 13.68
CA SER A 504 8.01 -11.16 15.02
C SER A 504 8.45 -12.45 15.69
N ILE A 505 9.56 -12.36 16.42
CA ILE A 505 9.53 -13.02 17.72
C ILE A 505 8.43 -12.28 18.47
N LYS A 506 7.24 -12.90 18.54
CA LYS A 506 6.23 -12.48 19.49
C LYS A 506 6.95 -12.56 20.85
N GLN A 507 7.42 -11.43 21.38
CA GLN A 507 7.71 -11.37 22.79
C GLN A 507 6.34 -11.64 23.40
N LEU A 508 6.13 -12.88 23.86
CA LEU A 508 4.94 -13.24 24.60
C LEU A 508 4.94 -12.25 25.77
N SER A 509 4.11 -11.22 25.67
CA SER A 509 3.66 -10.49 26.84
C SER A 509 3.16 -11.58 27.78
N GLU A 510 3.73 -11.61 28.98
CA GLU A 510 3.45 -12.61 30.01
C GLU A 510 2.00 -12.46 30.50
N VAL A 511 1.03 -12.84 29.67
CA VAL A 511 -0.36 -12.96 30.05
C VAL A 511 -0.56 -14.42 30.47
N GLY A 512 -0.36 -14.65 31.78
CA GLY A 512 -0.57 -15.93 32.45
C GLY A 512 0.70 -16.79 32.50
N LYS A 513 1.58 -16.53 33.47
CA LYS A 513 2.69 -17.45 33.78
C LYS A 513 2.13 -18.78 34.26
N MET A 514 2.36 -19.83 33.47
CA MET A 514 2.35 -21.20 33.97
C MET A 514 3.60 -21.39 34.83
N GLN A 515 3.42 -21.63 36.13
CA GLN A 515 4.54 -22.01 37.01
C GLN A 515 4.50 -23.52 37.25
N VAL A 516 5.68 -24.15 37.26
CA VAL A 516 5.79 -25.56 37.61
C VAL A 516 6.85 -25.77 38.68
N TYR A 517 6.57 -26.61 39.68
CA TYR A 517 7.52 -26.92 40.74
C TYR A 517 7.16 -28.21 41.50
N PRO A 518 8.12 -28.92 42.10
CA PRO A 518 9.55 -28.73 41.91
C PRO A 518 9.97 -29.14 40.49
N ASN A 519 10.96 -28.42 39.95
CA ASN A 519 11.64 -28.78 38.73
C ASN A 519 13.13 -28.49 38.95
N PRO A 520 13.94 -29.50 39.33
CA PRO A 520 13.74 -30.92 39.03
C PRO A 520 12.64 -31.65 39.84
N ILE A 521 11.94 -32.56 39.16
CA ILE A 521 10.80 -33.34 39.65
C ILE A 521 11.29 -34.55 40.45
N GLN A 522 10.71 -34.73 41.64
CA GLN A 522 10.73 -36.01 42.36
C GLN A 522 9.52 -36.84 41.91
N ASP A 523 8.55 -37.13 42.77
CA ASP A 523 7.39 -37.93 42.38
C ASP A 523 6.19 -37.11 41.91
N GLU A 524 6.15 -35.82 42.25
CA GLU A 524 5.04 -34.94 41.94
C GLU A 524 5.53 -33.65 41.29
N LEU A 525 4.73 -33.17 40.33
CA LEU A 525 4.90 -31.89 39.66
C LEU A 525 3.66 -31.05 39.91
N ASN A 526 3.82 -29.93 40.60
CA ASN A 526 2.77 -28.92 40.72
C ASN A 526 2.78 -28.01 39.50
N VAL A 527 1.59 -27.66 39.03
CA VAL A 527 1.33 -26.75 37.91
C VAL A 527 0.35 -25.69 38.39
N VAL A 528 0.78 -24.43 38.39
CA VAL A 528 -0.06 -23.28 38.72
C VAL A 528 -0.36 -22.53 37.43
N LEU A 529 -1.63 -22.44 37.08
CA LEU A 529 -2.12 -21.72 35.91
C LEU A 529 -3.44 -21.03 36.25
N SER A 530 -3.49 -19.71 36.08
CA SER A 530 -4.58 -18.82 36.51
C SER A 530 -5.95 -19.19 35.93
N GLU A 531 -5.99 -19.80 34.74
CA GLU A 531 -7.21 -20.37 34.12
C GLU A 531 -6.88 -21.77 33.56
N SER A 532 -7.12 -22.81 34.38
CA SER A 532 -6.78 -24.20 34.04
C SER A 532 -7.98 -25.14 33.99
N LYS A 533 -9.20 -24.64 34.27
CA LYS A 533 -10.42 -25.44 34.24
C LYS A 533 -10.64 -26.07 32.86
N GLY A 534 -10.55 -27.39 32.77
CA GLY A 534 -10.75 -28.11 31.51
C GLY A 534 -9.56 -28.03 30.55
N ALA A 535 -8.39 -27.57 31.00
CA ALA A 535 -7.17 -27.63 30.23
C ALA A 535 -6.61 -29.07 30.21
N GLN A 536 -6.14 -29.53 29.05
CA GLN A 536 -5.50 -30.84 28.91
C GLN A 536 -3.99 -30.69 28.98
N TYR A 537 -3.31 -31.50 29.79
CA TYR A 537 -1.85 -31.58 29.80
C TYR A 537 -1.35 -32.85 29.10
N THR A 538 -0.14 -32.76 28.56
CA THR A 538 0.65 -33.90 28.06
C THR A 538 2.12 -33.70 28.39
N ILE A 539 2.75 -34.73 28.95
CA ILE A 539 4.21 -34.80 29.14
C ILE A 539 4.79 -35.57 27.96
N TYR A 540 5.79 -34.98 27.32
CA TYR A 540 6.52 -35.54 26.19
C TYR A 540 7.97 -35.85 26.58
N THR A 541 8.52 -36.89 25.98
CA THR A 541 9.98 -37.11 25.90
C THR A 541 10.64 -36.03 25.03
N ILE A 542 11.97 -35.90 25.09
CA ILE A 542 12.72 -34.98 24.20
C ILE A 542 12.56 -35.30 22.70
N SER A 543 12.20 -36.54 22.35
CA SER A 543 11.91 -36.97 20.98
C SER A 543 10.45 -36.69 20.57
N GLY A 544 9.65 -36.00 21.40
CA GLY A 544 8.29 -35.60 21.06
C GLY A 544 7.23 -36.70 21.25
N ILE A 545 7.58 -37.83 21.88
CA ILE A 545 6.63 -38.92 22.18
C ILE A 545 5.88 -38.56 23.47
N GLY A 546 4.54 -38.52 23.41
CA GLY A 546 3.68 -38.28 24.57
C GLY A 546 3.60 -39.51 25.47
N ILE A 547 3.94 -39.35 26.75
CA ILE A 547 4.09 -40.45 27.71
C ILE A 547 3.14 -40.36 28.91
N LYS A 548 2.52 -39.19 29.14
CA LYS A 548 1.48 -39.02 30.16
C LYS A 548 0.53 -37.91 29.73
N THR A 549 -0.77 -38.13 29.84
CA THR A 549 -1.81 -37.13 29.55
C THR A 549 -2.80 -37.04 30.70
N GLY A 550 -3.49 -35.91 30.82
CA GLY A 550 -4.57 -35.75 31.79
C GLY A 550 -5.24 -34.38 31.68
N MET A 551 -6.20 -34.12 32.55
CA MET A 551 -6.91 -32.85 32.63
C MET A 551 -6.49 -32.11 33.89
N LEU A 552 -6.37 -30.80 33.80
CA LEU A 552 -6.15 -29.90 34.93
C LEU A 552 -7.49 -29.41 35.47
N GLN A 553 -7.55 -29.29 36.78
CA GLN A 553 -8.53 -28.53 37.53
C GLN A 553 -8.12 -27.05 37.58
N ASN A 554 -9.02 -26.18 38.03
CA ASN A 554 -8.74 -24.75 38.06
C ASN A 554 -7.77 -24.38 39.19
N GLY A 555 -6.75 -23.55 38.87
CA GLY A 555 -5.77 -23.05 39.83
C GLY A 555 -4.50 -23.92 39.90
N SER A 556 -4.26 -24.52 41.07
CA SER A 556 -3.08 -25.36 41.35
C SER A 556 -3.40 -26.84 41.17
N ASN A 557 -2.53 -27.55 40.45
CA ASN A 557 -2.71 -28.95 40.06
C ASN A 557 -1.47 -29.75 40.40
N SER A 558 -1.62 -30.98 40.91
CA SER A 558 -0.49 -31.92 41.08
C SER A 558 -0.58 -33.05 40.05
N ILE A 559 0.54 -33.33 39.39
CA ILE A 559 0.71 -34.42 38.42
C ILE A 559 1.67 -35.45 39.02
N ASN A 560 1.20 -36.69 39.17
CA ASN A 560 2.04 -37.80 39.61
C ASN A 560 3.01 -38.24 38.49
N CYS A 561 4.29 -38.05 38.75
CA CYS A 561 5.44 -38.31 37.89
C CYS A 561 6.33 -39.45 38.41
N SER A 562 5.91 -40.21 39.42
CA SER A 562 6.70 -41.30 40.04
C SER A 562 7.12 -42.39 39.04
N ALA A 563 6.29 -42.65 38.03
CA ALA A 563 6.57 -43.63 36.97
C ALA A 563 7.46 -43.09 35.84
N LEU A 564 7.85 -41.81 35.85
CA LEU A 564 8.73 -41.24 34.83
C LEU A 564 10.19 -41.63 35.10
N PRO A 565 10.92 -42.20 34.11
CA PRO A 565 12.35 -42.40 34.21
C PRO A 565 13.13 -41.10 34.45
N VAL A 566 14.35 -41.19 34.97
CA VAL A 566 15.28 -40.05 35.06
C VAL A 566 15.55 -39.51 33.66
N GLY A 567 15.43 -38.20 33.47
CA GLY A 567 15.63 -37.59 32.16
C GLY A 567 14.96 -36.24 31.98
N TRP A 568 15.03 -35.75 30.75
CA TRP A 568 14.46 -34.47 30.31
C TRP A 568 13.10 -34.70 29.64
N TYR A 569 12.14 -33.84 29.96
CA TYR A 569 10.79 -33.90 29.43
C TYR A 569 10.28 -32.50 29.06
N THR A 570 9.18 -32.46 28.30
CA THR A 570 8.45 -31.23 28.03
C THR A 570 7.00 -31.40 28.47
N LEU A 571 6.51 -30.54 29.34
CA LEU A 571 5.08 -30.39 29.61
C LEU A 571 4.46 -29.49 28.56
N SER A 572 3.33 -29.90 27.99
CA SER A 572 2.45 -29.07 27.19
C SER A 572 1.07 -29.04 27.84
N ILE A 573 0.42 -27.88 27.91
CA ILE A 573 -0.95 -27.72 28.39
C ILE A 573 -1.74 -26.96 27.34
N SER A 574 -2.87 -27.50 26.92
CA SER A 574 -3.81 -26.85 26.01
C SER A 574 -5.06 -26.45 26.80
N SER A 575 -5.33 -25.15 26.93
CA SER A 575 -6.52 -24.64 27.61
C SER A 575 -7.77 -24.70 26.70
N SER A 576 -8.94 -24.63 27.32
CA SER A 576 -10.23 -24.69 26.62
C SER A 576 -10.49 -23.51 25.66
N ASP A 577 -9.79 -22.40 25.84
CA ASP A 577 -9.82 -21.23 24.95
C ASP A 577 -8.79 -21.30 23.81
N GLY A 578 -8.11 -22.44 23.64
CA GLY A 578 -7.17 -22.70 22.55
C GLY A 578 -5.74 -22.21 22.78
N LYS A 579 -5.39 -21.69 23.97
CA LYS A 579 -3.99 -21.35 24.30
C LYS A 579 -3.19 -22.61 24.61
N VAL A 580 -1.90 -22.58 24.28
CA VAL A 580 -0.96 -23.68 24.57
C VAL A 580 0.23 -23.16 25.37
N TYR A 581 0.47 -23.77 26.53
CA TYR A 581 1.59 -23.49 27.42
C TYR A 581 2.62 -24.63 27.34
N ARG A 582 3.92 -24.32 27.38
CA ARG A 582 4.98 -25.33 27.37
C ARG A 582 6.08 -25.02 28.37
N GLN A 583 6.59 -26.07 29.04
CA GLN A 583 7.68 -25.94 30.01
C GLN A 583 8.60 -27.16 29.99
N LYS A 584 9.90 -26.91 30.05
CA LYS A 584 10.91 -27.96 30.18
C LYS A 584 10.93 -28.50 31.61
N LEU A 585 11.00 -29.81 31.74
CA LEU A 585 11.01 -30.55 32.99
C LEU A 585 12.26 -31.44 33.07
N VAL A 586 12.78 -31.63 34.27
CA VAL A 586 13.88 -32.56 34.57
C VAL A 586 13.43 -33.50 35.66
N LYS A 587 13.48 -34.82 35.44
CA LYS A 587 13.32 -35.82 36.50
C LYS A 587 14.70 -36.27 36.95
N LEU A 588 15.00 -36.13 38.23
CA LEU A 588 16.19 -36.70 38.85
C LEU A 588 15.85 -38.01 39.57
N SER A 589 16.87 -38.85 39.80
CA SER A 589 16.76 -39.99 40.72
C SER A 589 16.44 -39.46 42.12
N ARG A 590 15.68 -40.22 42.89
CA ARG A 590 15.45 -39.90 44.31
C ARG A 590 16.76 -39.83 45.08
#